data_AF-A0A519CP15-F1
#
_entry.id   AF-A0A519CP15-F1
#
_cell.length_a   1.000
_cell.length_b   1.000
_cell.length_c   1.000
_cell.angle_alpha   90.00
_cell.angle_beta   90.00
_cell.angle_gamma   90.00
#
_symmetry.space_group_name_H-M   'P 1'
#
loop_
_entity.id
_entity.type
_entity.pdbx_description
1 polymer ?
#
loop_
_entity_poly.entity_id
_entity_poly.type
_entity_poly.pdbx_seq_one_letter_code
_entity_poly.pdbx_strand_id
1 'polypeptide(L)'
;MALALPPENMDVSDHGNTTTAFSTIDAFDGQKALKVIDALENCRSGDNSNWNALINSDDLLRAKLRVQGLDTPEDRASVNWDDATLLFVSCMEENNSGQKYSLGDGRIRDRFGRFPWGDGSSLNYLLEFIRPPLTNMAIVDRIDCEEIVDLLQKLTGQCGEEKVGHTNYQNGKNGLDIRGFLDSGEVYTLRKGLAGRGWGVSSEEPLDGGVRDVVKHLSTILKAAERNGVGIVLRYHY
;
A
#
# COMPACT_ATOMS: atom_id res chain seq x y z
N MET A 1 52.59 17.17 -29.40
CA MET A 1 52.36 16.31 -28.23
C MET A 1 51.33 17.03 -27.36
N ALA A 2 50.06 16.67 -27.49
CA ALA A 2 48.93 17.26 -26.80
C ALA A 2 47.87 16.17 -26.59
N LEU A 3 47.12 16.30 -25.49
CA LEU A 3 46.42 15.27 -24.72
C LEU A 3 45.14 14.71 -25.34
N ALA A 4 44.74 13.55 -24.80
CA ALA A 4 43.62 12.69 -25.17
C ALA A 4 42.21 13.26 -24.93
N LEU A 5 41.22 12.68 -25.63
CA LEU A 5 39.87 12.40 -25.12
C LEU A 5 39.36 11.08 -25.73
N PRO A 6 38.85 10.10 -24.95
CA PRO A 6 38.01 9.02 -25.45
C PRO A 6 36.56 9.51 -25.64
N PRO A 7 35.78 8.92 -26.57
CA PRO A 7 34.43 9.37 -26.86
C PRO A 7 33.39 8.81 -25.87
N GLU A 8 32.50 9.72 -25.46
CA GLU A 8 31.12 9.57 -25.00
C GLU A 8 30.80 8.45 -23.99
N ASN A 9 30.92 8.83 -22.71
CA ASN A 9 30.08 8.26 -21.67
C ASN A 9 28.60 8.49 -22.00
N MET A 10 27.85 7.40 -21.95
CA MET A 10 26.44 7.30 -21.57
C MET A 10 25.89 8.58 -20.95
N ASP A 11 25.03 9.27 -21.69
CA ASP A 11 24.24 10.40 -21.20
C ASP A 11 23.19 9.88 -20.22
N VAL A 12 23.60 9.73 -18.96
CA VAL A 12 22.71 9.51 -17.81
C VAL A 12 22.52 10.86 -17.14
N SER A 13 21.66 11.71 -17.70
CA SER A 13 21.00 12.75 -16.92
C SER A 13 19.96 13.53 -17.73
N ASP A 14 18.69 13.16 -17.56
CA ASP A 14 17.67 14.17 -17.27
C ASP A 14 16.50 13.56 -16.48
N HIS A 15 16.77 13.15 -15.23
CA HIS A 15 15.71 13.06 -14.24
C HIS A 15 15.82 14.30 -13.39
N GLY A 16 14.97 15.28 -13.69
CA GLY A 16 14.81 16.50 -12.92
C GLY A 16 14.79 16.20 -11.42
N ASN A 17 15.31 17.18 -10.68
CA ASN A 17 15.63 17.16 -9.26
C ASN A 17 14.38 17.07 -8.33
N THR A 18 13.48 16.13 -8.62
CA THR A 18 12.31 15.76 -7.80
C THR A 18 12.66 14.42 -7.16
N THR A 19 12.80 14.40 -5.83
CA THR A 19 12.96 13.13 -5.11
C THR A 19 11.73 12.28 -5.39
N THR A 20 11.89 11.12 -6.05
CA THR A 20 10.77 10.20 -6.28
C THR A 20 10.13 9.81 -4.95
N ALA A 21 8.79 9.68 -4.95
CA ALA A 21 8.04 9.39 -3.74
C ALA A 21 8.55 8.10 -3.10
N PHE A 22 8.77 8.12 -1.79
CA PHE A 22 9.10 6.89 -1.08
C PHE A 22 7.81 6.15 -0.78
N SER A 23 7.70 4.88 -1.19
CA SER A 23 6.55 4.07 -0.82
C SER A 23 6.83 3.20 0.40
N THR A 24 5.84 3.02 1.26
CA THR A 24 5.91 2.15 2.43
C THR A 24 4.72 1.22 2.50
N ILE A 25 4.97 0.00 2.96
CA ILE A 25 3.93 -0.92 3.40
C ILE A 25 4.00 -1.08 4.92
N ASP A 26 2.87 -0.91 5.58
CA ASP A 26 2.70 -1.07 7.02
C ASP A 26 1.57 -2.07 7.32
N ALA A 27 1.59 -2.67 8.52
CA ALA A 27 0.55 -3.59 8.97
C ALA A 27 -0.76 -2.83 9.27
N PHE A 28 -1.87 -3.37 8.78
CA PHE A 28 -3.14 -2.65 8.75
C PHE A 28 -4.34 -3.58 8.86
N ASP A 29 -5.37 -3.14 9.57
CA ASP A 29 -6.66 -3.83 9.66
C ASP A 29 -7.55 -3.39 8.49
N GLY A 30 -7.52 -4.15 7.39
CA GLY A 30 -8.31 -3.85 6.19
C GLY A 30 -9.82 -3.90 6.41
N GLN A 31 -10.31 -4.75 7.34
CA GLN A 31 -11.74 -4.85 7.63
C GLN A 31 -12.23 -3.66 8.47
N LYS A 32 -11.41 -3.21 9.43
CA LYS A 32 -11.67 -1.96 10.14
C LYS A 32 -11.57 -0.75 9.22
N ALA A 33 -10.61 -0.73 8.29
CA ALA A 33 -10.46 0.35 7.32
C ALA A 33 -11.72 0.58 6.48
N LEU A 34 -12.39 -0.48 6.03
CA LEU A 34 -13.67 -0.37 5.33
C LEU A 34 -14.75 0.33 6.19
N LYS A 35 -14.87 -0.06 7.46
CA LYS A 35 -15.83 0.55 8.40
C LYS A 35 -15.49 2.01 8.71
N VAL A 36 -14.22 2.32 8.85
CA VAL A 36 -13.73 3.68 9.11
C VAL A 36 -14.01 4.57 7.89
N ILE A 37 -13.71 4.12 6.68
CA ILE A 37 -14.01 4.86 5.46
C ILE A 37 -15.52 5.11 5.35
N ASP A 38 -16.34 4.07 5.47
CA ASP A 38 -17.80 4.23 5.42
C ASP A 38 -18.30 5.26 6.46
N ALA A 39 -17.83 5.18 7.70
CA ALA A 39 -18.16 6.16 8.73
C ALA A 39 -17.72 7.59 8.37
N LEU A 40 -16.51 7.77 7.83
CA LEU A 40 -15.99 9.08 7.43
C LEU A 40 -16.76 9.65 6.24
N GLU A 41 -17.11 8.85 5.23
CA GLU A 41 -17.91 9.27 4.09
C GLU A 41 -19.33 9.72 4.51
N ASN A 42 -19.95 9.04 5.48
CA ASN A 42 -21.23 9.48 6.05
C ASN A 42 -21.10 10.85 6.75
N CYS A 43 -19.99 11.09 7.47
CA CYS A 43 -19.75 12.37 8.13
C CYS A 43 -19.65 13.53 7.12
N ARG A 44 -19.09 13.29 5.92
CA ARG A 44 -19.06 14.29 4.85
C ARG A 44 -20.44 14.67 4.34
N SER A 45 -21.37 13.73 4.39
CA SER A 45 -22.79 13.96 4.06
C SER A 45 -23.56 14.62 5.21
N GLY A 46 -22.88 14.95 6.33
CA GLY A 46 -23.46 15.56 7.52
C GLY A 46 -23.96 14.56 8.57
N ASP A 47 -23.79 13.25 8.35
CA ASP A 47 -24.23 12.22 9.29
C ASP A 47 -23.06 11.62 10.07
N ASN A 48 -22.93 12.03 11.34
CA ASN A 48 -21.89 11.55 12.25
C ASN A 48 -22.29 10.28 13.03
N SER A 49 -23.48 9.72 12.80
CA SER A 49 -24.01 8.59 13.60
C SER A 49 -23.16 7.33 13.47
N ASN A 50 -22.71 6.99 12.25
CA ASN A 50 -21.88 5.82 11.99
C ASN A 50 -20.49 5.94 12.64
N TRP A 51 -19.89 7.12 12.58
CA TRP A 51 -18.63 7.38 13.28
C TRP A 51 -18.79 7.27 14.79
N ASN A 52 -19.82 7.89 15.35
CA ASN A 52 -20.10 7.83 16.77
C ASN A 52 -20.31 6.39 17.25
N ALA A 53 -21.10 5.60 16.50
CA ALA A 53 -21.34 4.18 16.79
C ALA A 53 -20.06 3.34 16.68
N LEU A 54 -19.22 3.60 15.67
CA LEU A 54 -17.93 2.91 15.51
C LEU A 54 -17.01 3.14 16.71
N ILE A 55 -16.85 4.38 17.14
CA ILE A 55 -15.99 4.71 18.28
C ILE A 55 -16.58 4.19 19.60
N ASN A 56 -17.89 4.22 19.79
CA ASN A 56 -18.52 3.75 21.02
C ASN A 56 -18.62 2.23 21.14
N SER A 57 -18.51 1.49 20.02
CA SER A 57 -18.51 0.03 20.02
C SER A 57 -17.12 -0.61 20.13
N ASP A 58 -16.05 0.14 19.89
CA ASP A 58 -14.66 -0.32 19.99
C ASP A 58 -13.90 0.48 21.07
N ASP A 59 -13.93 -0.03 22.30
CA ASP A 59 -13.24 0.57 23.46
C ASP A 59 -11.73 0.74 23.23
N LEU A 60 -11.10 -0.20 22.50
CA LEU A 60 -9.68 -0.16 22.21
C LEU A 60 -9.35 0.96 21.23
N LEU A 61 -10.14 1.11 20.17
CA LEU A 61 -10.00 2.22 19.22
C LEU A 61 -10.23 3.56 19.90
N ARG A 62 -11.28 3.68 20.72
CA ARG A 62 -11.57 4.91 21.48
C ARG A 62 -10.42 5.28 22.42
N ALA A 63 -9.90 4.31 23.16
CA ALA A 63 -8.75 4.53 24.03
C ALA A 63 -7.49 4.93 23.23
N LYS A 64 -7.25 4.29 22.08
CA LYS A 64 -6.12 4.60 21.19
C LYS A 64 -6.19 6.05 20.70
N LEU A 65 -7.34 6.50 20.21
CA LEU A 65 -7.52 7.87 19.73
C LEU A 65 -7.34 8.91 20.85
N ARG A 66 -7.81 8.60 22.07
CA ARG A 66 -7.59 9.45 23.26
C ARG A 66 -6.11 9.57 23.63
N VAL A 67 -5.38 8.45 23.64
CA VAL A 67 -3.93 8.45 23.92
C VAL A 67 -3.16 9.30 22.90
N GLN A 68 -3.64 9.36 21.66
CA GLN A 68 -3.04 10.17 20.61
C GLN A 68 -3.46 11.67 20.64
N GLY A 69 -4.30 12.06 21.61
CA GLY A 69 -4.65 13.46 21.86
C GLY A 69 -6.03 13.91 21.36
N LEU A 70 -6.94 12.98 21.04
CA LEU A 70 -8.35 13.31 20.78
C LEU A 70 -9.18 13.16 22.06
N ASP A 71 -9.61 14.26 22.68
CA ASP A 71 -10.40 14.22 23.92
C ASP A 71 -11.76 13.53 23.75
N THR A 72 -12.49 13.91 22.69
CA THR A 72 -13.84 13.44 22.34
C THR A 72 -13.84 12.76 20.97
N PRO A 73 -13.17 11.60 20.82
CA PRO A 73 -13.04 10.93 19.51
C PRO A 73 -14.38 10.54 18.88
N GLU A 74 -15.43 10.32 19.68
CA GLU A 74 -16.78 9.99 19.23
C GLU A 74 -17.51 11.17 18.54
N ASP A 75 -17.07 12.40 18.77
CA ASP A 75 -17.63 13.60 18.14
C ASP A 75 -16.76 14.03 16.95
N ARG A 76 -17.07 13.50 15.77
CA ARG A 76 -16.34 13.80 14.52
C ARG A 76 -16.21 15.30 14.23
N ALA A 77 -17.22 16.11 14.59
CA ALA A 77 -17.23 17.54 14.31
C ALA A 77 -16.21 18.31 15.16
N SER A 78 -15.90 17.80 16.35
CA SER A 78 -14.86 18.35 17.23
C SER A 78 -13.43 17.97 16.80
N VAL A 79 -13.28 16.93 15.98
CA VAL A 79 -11.98 16.36 15.58
C VAL A 79 -11.37 17.15 14.41
N ASN A 80 -10.19 17.72 14.63
CA ASN A 80 -9.47 18.53 13.63
C ASN A 80 -8.49 17.71 12.75
N TRP A 81 -8.47 16.39 12.89
CA TRP A 81 -7.66 15.51 12.06
C TRP A 81 -8.33 15.28 10.70
N ASP A 82 -7.52 15.17 9.66
CA ASP A 82 -8.00 14.81 8.32
C ASP A 82 -8.35 13.31 8.22
N ASP A 83 -9.10 12.98 7.18
CA ASP A 83 -9.64 11.64 6.97
C ASP A 83 -8.52 10.59 6.76
N ALA A 84 -7.43 10.95 6.08
CA ALA A 84 -6.27 10.07 5.92
C ALA A 84 -5.63 9.73 7.28
N THR A 85 -5.41 10.73 8.13
CA THR A 85 -4.81 10.56 9.46
C THR A 85 -5.71 9.70 10.35
N LEU A 86 -7.03 9.97 10.34
CA LEU A 86 -7.99 9.18 11.10
C LEU A 86 -8.04 7.74 10.62
N LEU A 87 -8.08 7.51 9.30
CA LEU A 87 -8.04 6.17 8.71
C LEU A 87 -6.78 5.42 9.13
N PHE A 88 -5.62 6.07 8.99
CA PHE A 88 -4.34 5.45 9.30
C PHE A 88 -4.23 5.08 10.78
N VAL A 89 -4.44 6.04 11.69
CA VAL A 89 -4.28 5.80 13.13
C VAL A 89 -5.28 4.75 13.63
N SER A 90 -6.52 4.77 13.12
CA SER A 90 -7.58 3.84 13.55
C SER A 90 -7.27 2.39 13.17
N CYS A 91 -6.62 2.16 12.03
CA CYS A 91 -6.46 0.82 11.46
C CYS A 91 -5.03 0.28 11.51
N MET A 92 -4.05 1.08 11.96
CA MET A 92 -2.69 0.60 12.19
C MET A 92 -2.67 -0.54 13.22
N GLU A 93 -2.08 -1.66 12.82
CA GLU A 93 -1.97 -2.87 13.64
C GLU A 93 -0.75 -2.84 14.56
N GLU A 94 -0.96 -3.28 15.80
CA GLU A 94 0.04 -3.30 16.87
C GLU A 94 0.00 -4.67 17.56
N ASN A 95 1.13 -5.12 18.07
CA ASN A 95 1.21 -6.34 18.86
C ASN A 95 0.68 -6.09 20.29
N ASN A 96 0.58 -7.17 21.09
CA ASN A 96 0.11 -7.11 22.48
C ASN A 96 0.92 -6.17 23.38
N SER A 97 2.13 -5.77 22.97
CA SER A 97 3.00 -4.83 23.68
C SER A 97 2.86 -3.38 23.17
N GLY A 98 1.91 -3.10 22.26
CA GLY A 98 1.73 -1.78 21.63
C GLY A 98 2.78 -1.42 20.58
N GLN A 99 3.58 -2.39 20.12
CA GLN A 99 4.59 -2.16 19.08
C GLN A 99 4.03 -2.52 17.70
N LYS A 100 4.30 -1.67 16.72
CA LYS A 100 3.91 -1.92 15.32
C LYS A 100 4.59 -3.18 14.77
N TYR A 101 3.86 -3.96 13.98
CA TYR A 101 4.45 -5.10 13.28
C TYR A 101 5.50 -4.64 12.27
N SER A 102 6.67 -5.28 12.30
CA SER A 102 7.69 -5.11 11.27
C SER A 102 7.41 -6.07 10.10
N LEU A 103 7.04 -5.51 8.95
CA LEU A 103 6.74 -6.29 7.74
C LEU A 103 7.95 -6.50 6.82
N GLY A 104 9.16 -6.46 7.35
CA GLY A 104 10.38 -6.62 6.56
C GLY A 104 11.54 -5.85 7.18
N ASP A 105 12.77 -6.26 6.84
CA ASP A 105 13.95 -5.51 7.25
C ASP A 105 14.06 -4.16 6.51
N GLY A 106 14.92 -3.28 7.01
CA GLY A 106 15.09 -1.94 6.45
C GLY A 106 15.53 -1.95 4.98
N ARG A 107 16.29 -2.96 4.54
CA ARG A 107 16.80 -3.06 3.17
C ARG A 107 15.71 -3.47 2.18
N ILE A 108 14.81 -4.37 2.58
CA ILE A 108 13.66 -4.76 1.77
C ILE A 108 12.70 -3.59 1.63
N ARG A 109 12.45 -2.85 2.72
CA ARG A 109 11.61 -1.65 2.70
C ARG A 109 12.17 -0.56 1.79
N ASP A 110 13.48 -0.33 1.84
CA ASP A 110 14.14 0.67 0.99
C ASP A 110 14.07 0.30 -0.51
N ARG A 111 14.36 -0.96 -0.85
CA ARG A 111 14.28 -1.45 -2.24
C ARG A 111 12.85 -1.50 -2.79
N PHE A 112 11.87 -1.75 -1.93
CA PHE A 112 10.46 -1.67 -2.31
C PHE A 112 10.01 -0.22 -2.49
N GLY A 113 10.52 0.67 -1.61
CA GLY A 113 10.11 2.06 -1.49
C GLY A 113 10.64 2.99 -2.57
N ARG A 114 11.78 2.67 -3.20
CA ARG A 114 12.35 3.41 -4.33
C ARG A 114 12.71 2.47 -5.45
N PHE A 115 11.80 2.30 -6.40
CA PHE A 115 12.06 1.50 -7.58
C PHE A 115 12.71 2.35 -8.68
N PRO A 116 13.74 1.88 -9.40
CA PRO A 116 14.47 2.69 -10.38
C PRO A 116 13.76 2.75 -11.75
N TRP A 117 12.46 3.09 -11.77
CA TRP A 117 11.68 3.18 -13.00
C TRP A 117 10.44 4.07 -12.84
N GLY A 118 10.11 4.84 -13.88
CA GLY A 118 8.86 5.59 -14.00
C GLY A 118 8.63 6.54 -12.82
N ASP A 119 7.54 6.30 -12.10
CA ASP A 119 7.11 7.09 -10.93
C ASP A 119 7.82 6.69 -9.60
N GLY A 120 8.73 5.72 -9.66
CA GLY A 120 9.42 5.19 -8.50
C GLY A 120 8.65 4.10 -7.74
N SER A 121 7.43 3.75 -8.16
CA SER A 121 6.61 2.74 -7.51
C SER A 121 6.89 1.34 -8.05
N SER A 122 7.32 0.46 -7.14
CA SER A 122 7.51 -0.96 -7.46
C SER A 122 6.19 -1.64 -7.84
N LEU A 123 5.06 -1.25 -7.25
CA LEU A 123 3.76 -1.88 -7.55
C LEU A 123 3.17 -1.41 -8.89
N ASN A 124 3.36 -0.14 -9.26
CA ASN A 124 2.92 0.32 -10.57
C ASN A 124 3.75 -0.34 -11.68
N TYR A 125 5.06 -0.50 -11.47
CA TYR A 125 5.91 -1.31 -12.35
C TYR A 125 5.41 -2.75 -12.47
N LEU A 126 5.09 -3.40 -11.35
CA LEU A 126 4.54 -4.75 -11.35
C LEU A 126 3.23 -4.84 -12.13
N LEU A 127 2.28 -3.94 -11.87
CA LEU A 127 1.00 -3.89 -12.58
C LEU A 127 1.16 -3.70 -14.08
N GLU A 128 2.14 -2.91 -14.51
CA GLU A 128 2.38 -2.63 -15.92
C GLU A 128 2.92 -3.82 -16.68
N PHE A 129 3.79 -4.63 -16.07
CA PHE A 129 4.53 -5.70 -16.76
C PHE A 129 4.13 -7.13 -16.37
N ILE A 130 3.27 -7.32 -15.36
CA ILE A 130 2.69 -8.63 -15.04
C ILE A 130 1.72 -9.08 -16.13
N ARG A 131 1.81 -10.34 -16.57
CA ARG A 131 0.95 -10.91 -17.62
C ARG A 131 0.44 -12.29 -17.19
N PRO A 132 -0.66 -12.78 -17.78
CA PRO A 132 -1.01 -14.19 -17.68
C PRO A 132 0.13 -15.09 -18.17
N PRO A 133 0.25 -16.33 -17.65
CA PRO A 133 1.31 -17.23 -18.06
C PRO A 133 1.17 -17.61 -19.55
N LEU A 134 2.29 -17.69 -20.26
CA LEU A 134 2.34 -18.01 -21.70
C LEU A 134 1.80 -19.39 -22.08
N THR A 135 1.64 -20.29 -21.11
CA THR A 135 1.11 -21.63 -21.32
C THR A 135 -0.09 -21.84 -20.43
N ASN A 136 -1.24 -22.17 -21.04
CA ASN A 136 -2.42 -22.69 -20.36
C ASN A 136 -2.07 -24.04 -19.71
N MET A 137 -1.36 -24.01 -18.59
CA MET A 137 -1.19 -25.19 -17.75
C MET A 137 -2.46 -25.37 -16.94
N ALA A 138 -3.43 -26.07 -17.55
CA ALA A 138 -4.47 -26.73 -16.81
C ALA A 138 -3.81 -27.65 -15.75
N ILE A 139 -4.48 -27.80 -14.62
CA ILE A 139 -4.14 -28.64 -13.45
C ILE A 139 -3.53 -27.83 -12.29
N VAL A 140 -4.42 -27.49 -11.35
CA VAL A 140 -4.30 -27.15 -9.91
C VAL A 140 -5.11 -25.87 -9.61
N ASP A 141 -5.83 -25.83 -8.48
CA ASP A 141 -6.41 -24.61 -7.87
C ASP A 141 -5.32 -23.53 -7.73
N ARG A 142 -5.21 -22.68 -8.75
CA ARG A 142 -4.28 -21.56 -8.80
C ARG A 142 -5.10 -20.28 -8.68
N ILE A 143 -4.47 -19.29 -8.07
CA ILE A 143 -4.96 -17.92 -8.12
C ILE A 143 -4.55 -17.39 -9.49
N ASP A 144 -5.54 -16.96 -10.25
CA ASP A 144 -5.35 -16.51 -11.62
C ASP A 144 -4.69 -15.13 -11.67
N CYS A 145 -4.09 -14.80 -12.80
CA CYS A 145 -3.41 -13.51 -12.98
C CYS A 145 -4.35 -12.33 -12.77
N GLU A 146 -5.61 -12.46 -13.16
CA GLU A 146 -6.63 -11.42 -12.96
C GLU A 146 -6.85 -11.14 -11.47
N GLU A 147 -7.00 -12.18 -10.65
CA GLU A 147 -7.18 -12.02 -9.19
C GLU A 147 -5.94 -11.37 -8.53
N ILE A 148 -4.73 -11.70 -8.99
CA ILE A 148 -3.50 -11.03 -8.55
C ILE A 148 -3.54 -9.54 -8.92
N VAL A 149 -3.91 -9.23 -10.17
CA VAL A 149 -3.98 -7.85 -10.66
C VAL A 149 -5.04 -7.05 -9.90
N ASP A 150 -6.22 -7.63 -9.62
CA ASP A 150 -7.28 -6.99 -8.86
C ASP A 150 -6.82 -6.63 -7.44
N LEU A 151 -6.11 -7.54 -6.76
CA LEU A 151 -5.54 -7.28 -5.43
C LEU A 151 -4.44 -6.20 -5.47
N LEU A 152 -3.59 -6.20 -6.50
CA LEU A 152 -2.58 -5.17 -6.68
C LEU A 152 -3.22 -3.80 -6.96
N GLN A 153 -4.24 -3.73 -7.80
CA GLN A 153 -4.99 -2.51 -8.08
C GLN A 153 -5.73 -1.99 -6.85
N LYS A 154 -6.31 -2.89 -6.05
CA LYS A 154 -6.89 -2.54 -4.76
C LYS A 154 -5.83 -1.90 -3.85
N LEU A 155 -4.67 -2.52 -3.73
CA LEU A 155 -3.58 -2.01 -2.89
C LEU A 155 -3.03 -0.64 -3.39
N THR A 156 -3.01 -0.38 -4.70
CA THR A 156 -2.46 0.86 -5.26
C THR A 156 -3.49 1.99 -5.47
N GLY A 157 -4.79 1.71 -5.43
CA GLY A 157 -5.81 2.69 -5.83
C GLY A 157 -7.12 2.69 -5.06
N GLN A 158 -7.34 1.81 -4.08
CA GLN A 158 -8.63 1.74 -3.36
C GLN A 158 -9.01 3.06 -2.65
N CYS A 159 -8.04 3.84 -2.19
CA CYS A 159 -8.26 5.12 -1.53
C CYS A 159 -8.16 6.32 -2.48
N GLY A 160 -8.04 6.07 -3.80
CA GLY A 160 -7.91 7.09 -4.82
C GLY A 160 -9.24 7.71 -5.26
N GLU A 161 -9.13 8.84 -5.97
CA GLU A 161 -10.27 9.58 -6.50
C GLU A 161 -11.20 8.73 -7.37
N GLU A 162 -10.65 7.80 -8.18
CA GLU A 162 -11.46 6.93 -9.04
C GLU A 162 -12.40 5.99 -8.26
N LYS A 163 -12.03 5.64 -7.01
CA LYS A 163 -12.80 4.71 -6.18
C LYS A 163 -13.67 5.42 -5.15
N VAL A 164 -13.18 6.52 -4.58
CA VAL A 164 -13.86 7.22 -3.49
C VAL A 164 -14.54 8.53 -3.95
N GLY A 165 -14.16 9.07 -5.11
CA GLY A 165 -14.70 10.30 -5.67
C GLY A 165 -14.03 11.58 -5.17
N HIS A 166 -12.96 11.48 -4.38
CA HIS A 166 -12.15 12.61 -3.91
C HIS A 166 -10.76 12.17 -3.43
N THR A 167 -9.87 13.13 -3.16
CA THR A 167 -8.47 12.87 -2.81
C THR A 167 -8.14 12.99 -1.31
N ASN A 168 -9.13 13.10 -0.41
CA ASN A 168 -8.88 13.30 1.03
C ASN A 168 -8.01 12.22 1.71
N TYR A 169 -8.01 10.99 1.21
CA TYR A 169 -7.15 9.92 1.73
C TYR A 169 -5.72 9.94 1.17
N GLN A 170 -5.52 10.64 0.05
CA GLN A 170 -4.24 10.80 -0.64
C GLN A 170 -3.54 12.13 -0.28
N ASN A 171 -4.29 13.09 0.27
CA ASN A 171 -3.83 14.45 0.63
C ASN A 171 -3.94 14.69 2.15
N GLY A 172 -3.42 13.75 2.95
CA GLY A 172 -3.38 13.87 4.41
C GLY A 172 -2.33 14.86 4.90
N LYS A 173 -2.45 15.29 6.17
CA LYS A 173 -1.43 16.12 6.82
C LYS A 173 -0.06 15.43 6.82
N ASN A 174 1.00 16.24 6.82
CA ASN A 174 2.40 15.80 6.82
C ASN A 174 2.80 14.90 5.63
N GLY A 175 2.14 15.07 4.48
CA GLY A 175 2.46 14.31 3.26
C GLY A 175 1.95 12.86 3.29
N LEU A 176 0.96 12.56 4.13
CA LEU A 176 0.35 11.24 4.22
C LEU A 176 -0.54 10.98 3.00
N ASP A 177 -0.09 10.08 2.13
CA ASP A 177 -0.86 9.61 0.97
C ASP A 177 -1.16 8.11 1.14
N ILE A 178 -2.42 7.77 1.43
CA ILE A 178 -2.89 6.38 1.52
C ILE A 178 -3.42 5.97 0.15
N ARG A 179 -2.80 4.95 -0.43
CA ARG A 179 -3.13 4.46 -1.78
C ARG A 179 -4.21 3.39 -1.76
N GLY A 180 -4.07 2.43 -0.85
CA GLY A 180 -5.01 1.33 -0.69
C GLY A 180 -4.52 0.34 0.35
N PHE A 181 -5.34 -0.67 0.63
CA PHE A 181 -5.06 -1.67 1.65
C PHE A 181 -5.65 -3.02 1.29
N LEU A 182 -5.11 -4.07 1.92
CA LEU A 182 -5.62 -5.43 1.84
C LEU A 182 -5.89 -5.93 3.26
N ASP A 183 -6.94 -6.73 3.43
CA ASP A 183 -7.13 -7.49 4.66
C ASP A 183 -6.21 -8.72 4.75
N SER A 184 -6.23 -9.43 5.88
CA SER A 184 -5.36 -10.59 6.10
C SER A 184 -5.66 -11.77 5.17
N GLY A 185 -6.90 -11.95 4.74
CA GLY A 185 -7.29 -12.97 3.77
C GLY A 185 -6.80 -12.63 2.37
N GLU A 186 -6.93 -11.37 1.97
CA GLU A 186 -6.43 -10.84 0.71
C GLU A 186 -4.89 -10.88 0.63
N VAL A 187 -4.20 -10.60 1.74
CA VAL A 187 -2.74 -10.78 1.86
C VAL A 187 -2.36 -12.24 1.62
N TYR A 188 -3.08 -13.19 2.21
CA TYR A 188 -2.85 -14.61 2.00
C TYR A 188 -3.03 -14.99 0.52
N THR A 189 -4.12 -14.54 -0.10
CA THR A 189 -4.42 -14.76 -1.52
C THR A 189 -3.32 -14.18 -2.40
N LEU A 190 -2.98 -12.90 -2.23
CA LEU A 190 -1.94 -12.25 -3.03
C LEU A 190 -0.59 -12.97 -2.89
N ARG A 191 -0.18 -13.35 -1.67
CA ARG A 191 1.07 -14.08 -1.45
C ARG A 191 1.06 -15.43 -2.16
N LYS A 192 -0.03 -16.19 -2.04
CA LYS A 192 -0.17 -17.51 -2.66
C LYS A 192 -0.17 -17.39 -4.18
N GLY A 193 -0.81 -16.36 -4.75
CA GLY A 193 -0.81 -16.07 -6.18
C GLY A 193 0.58 -15.73 -6.70
N LEU A 194 1.28 -14.82 -6.04
CA LEU A 194 2.64 -14.41 -6.41
C LEU A 194 3.68 -15.53 -6.26
N ALA A 195 3.53 -16.42 -5.28
CA ALA A 195 4.37 -17.61 -5.15
C ALA A 195 4.06 -18.71 -6.18
N GLY A 196 2.88 -18.64 -6.81
CA GLY A 196 2.43 -19.56 -7.83
C GLY A 196 3.06 -19.31 -9.20
N ARG A 197 2.59 -20.07 -10.19
CA ARG A 197 2.92 -19.90 -11.62
C ARG A 197 1.71 -19.36 -12.41
N GLY A 198 0.81 -18.65 -11.72
CA GLY A 198 -0.40 -18.06 -12.29
C GLY A 198 -0.16 -16.74 -13.04
N TRP A 199 1.10 -16.33 -13.17
CA TRP A 199 1.52 -15.09 -13.82
C TRP A 199 2.87 -15.30 -14.54
N GLY A 200 3.16 -14.39 -15.46
CA GLY A 200 4.37 -14.26 -16.24
C GLY A 200 4.76 -12.79 -16.39
N VAL A 201 5.75 -12.54 -17.23
CA VAL A 201 6.33 -11.21 -17.44
C VAL A 201 6.18 -10.83 -18.90
N SER A 202 5.85 -9.56 -19.15
CA SER A 202 5.79 -8.98 -20.50
C SER A 202 7.14 -9.09 -21.23
N SER A 203 7.12 -9.33 -22.54
CA SER A 203 8.32 -9.24 -23.39
C SER A 203 8.88 -7.83 -23.46
N GLU A 204 8.04 -6.83 -23.20
CA GLU A 204 8.37 -5.40 -23.23
C GLU A 204 8.90 -4.89 -21.89
N GLU A 205 9.26 -5.80 -20.96
CA GLU A 205 9.84 -5.40 -19.68
C GLU A 205 11.18 -4.65 -19.90
N PRO A 206 11.30 -3.40 -19.43
CA PRO A 206 12.49 -2.59 -19.70
C PRO A 206 13.69 -2.94 -18.80
N LEU A 207 13.44 -3.53 -17.62
CA LEU A 207 14.49 -3.93 -16.68
C LEU A 207 14.53 -5.45 -16.62
N ASP A 208 15.64 -6.05 -17.01
CA ASP A 208 15.78 -7.51 -16.98
C ASP A 208 15.56 -8.07 -15.56
N GLY A 209 14.43 -8.76 -15.37
CA GLY A 209 14.05 -9.36 -14.10
C GLY A 209 13.47 -8.39 -13.06
N GLY A 210 13.11 -7.16 -13.44
CA GLY A 210 12.52 -6.15 -12.55
C GLY A 210 11.26 -6.65 -11.84
N VAL A 211 10.33 -7.25 -12.58
CA VAL A 211 9.08 -7.82 -12.07
C VAL A 211 9.39 -8.90 -11.05
N ARG A 212 10.34 -9.79 -11.34
CA ARG A 212 10.72 -10.87 -10.42
C ARG A 212 11.34 -10.32 -9.14
N ASP A 213 12.12 -9.25 -9.22
CA ASP A 213 12.71 -8.60 -8.05
C ASP A 213 11.65 -7.88 -7.19
N VAL A 214 10.70 -7.16 -7.81
CA VAL A 214 9.55 -6.60 -7.10
C VAL A 214 8.75 -7.69 -6.40
N VAL A 215 8.39 -8.76 -7.12
CA VAL A 215 7.62 -9.87 -6.55
C VAL A 215 8.36 -10.52 -5.38
N LYS A 216 9.68 -10.66 -5.45
CA LYS A 216 10.50 -11.19 -4.36
C LYS A 216 10.42 -10.32 -3.09
N HIS A 217 10.56 -9.00 -3.24
CA HIS A 217 10.46 -8.07 -2.11
C HIS A 217 9.05 -8.05 -1.53
N LEU A 218 8.03 -7.90 -2.39
CA LEU A 218 6.62 -7.92 -1.99
C LEU A 218 6.24 -9.23 -1.29
N SER A 219 6.65 -10.38 -1.83
CA SER A 219 6.39 -11.70 -1.22
C SER A 219 6.98 -11.82 0.18
N THR A 220 8.12 -11.18 0.43
CA THR A 220 8.74 -11.19 1.77
C THR A 220 7.91 -10.36 2.76
N ILE A 221 7.40 -9.21 2.32
CA ILE A 221 6.50 -8.35 3.10
C ILE A 221 5.19 -9.08 3.40
N LEU A 222 4.55 -9.66 2.38
CA LEU A 222 3.30 -10.40 2.52
C LEU A 222 3.44 -11.62 3.43
N LYS A 223 4.57 -12.35 3.35
CA LYS A 223 4.85 -13.47 4.26
C LYS A 223 4.98 -13.01 5.71
N ALA A 224 5.55 -11.82 5.96
CA ALA A 224 5.61 -11.26 7.29
C ALA A 224 4.21 -10.86 7.81
N ALA A 225 3.37 -10.27 6.96
CA ALA A 225 1.99 -9.92 7.30
C ALA A 225 1.13 -11.15 7.60
N GLU A 226 1.16 -12.16 6.72
CA GLU A 226 0.46 -13.44 6.91
C GLU A 226 0.87 -14.14 8.21
N ARG A 227 2.17 -14.18 8.55
CA ARG A 227 2.65 -14.77 9.81
C ARG A 227 2.07 -14.08 11.05
N ASN A 228 1.80 -12.78 10.96
CA ASN A 228 1.19 -12.01 12.05
C ASN A 228 -0.34 -11.97 11.97
N GLY A 229 -0.95 -12.55 10.93
CA GLY A 229 -2.41 -12.54 10.74
C GLY A 229 -2.99 -11.17 10.41
N VAL A 230 -2.18 -10.24 9.89
CA VAL A 230 -2.57 -8.84 9.62
C VAL A 230 -2.71 -8.57 8.13
N GLY A 231 -3.52 -7.57 7.80
CA GLY A 231 -3.54 -6.95 6.47
C GLY A 231 -2.37 -5.98 6.26
N ILE A 232 -2.41 -5.26 5.15
CA ILE A 232 -1.38 -4.26 4.79
C ILE A 232 -1.99 -3.00 4.20
N VAL A 233 -1.28 -1.87 4.32
CA VAL A 233 -1.61 -0.60 3.65
C VAL A 233 -0.41 -0.11 2.85
N LEU A 234 -0.64 0.41 1.65
CA LEU A 234 0.36 1.12 0.85
C LEU A 234 0.22 2.63 1.07
N ARG A 235 1.34 3.28 1.36
CA ARG A 235 1.41 4.74 1.52
C ARG A 235 2.59 5.34 0.80
N TYR A 236 2.42 6.53 0.24
CA TYR A 236 3.50 7.31 -0.34
C TYR A 236 3.87 8.48 0.58
N HIS A 237 5.13 8.89 0.47
CA HIS A 237 5.71 10.03 1.17
C HIS A 237 6.35 10.96 0.14
N TYR A 238 5.96 12.23 0.17
CA TYR A 238 6.44 13.31 -0.71
C TYR A 238 7.17 14.38 0.10
#